data_AF-A0A7X0E7S7-F1
#
_entry.id   AF-A0A7X0E7S7-F1
#
_cell.length_a   1.000
_cell.length_b   1.000
_cell.length_c   1.000
_cell.angle_alpha   90.00
_cell.angle_beta   90.00
_cell.angle_gamma   90.00
#
_symmetry.space_group_name_H-M   'P 1'
#
loop_
_entity.id
_entity.type
_entity.pdbx_description
1 polymer ?
#
loop_
_entity_poly.entity_id
_entity_poly.type
_entity_poly.pdbx_seq_one_letter_code
_entity_poly.pdbx_strand_id
1 'polypeptide(L)'
;MQNVLVPIIFLVIANLAVTVGVVRSASYRTSQKVLQSVIVWLLPVLGFAWIGYMLREDTFTTPKPNPYANRDDSQAFNLYSGDPANRH
;
A
#
# COMPACT_ATOMS: atom_id res chain seq x y z
N MET A 1 15.13 7.71 3.46
CA MET A 1 14.50 6.37 3.46
C MET A 1 15.33 5.30 4.19
N GLN A 2 16.67 5.31 4.09
CA GLN A 2 17.54 4.28 4.70
C GLN A 2 17.43 4.18 6.24
N ASN A 3 17.19 5.29 6.93
CA ASN A 3 17.11 5.32 8.41
C ASN A 3 15.82 4.72 8.99
N VAL A 4 14.77 4.56 8.17
CA VAL A 4 13.47 4.02 8.62
C VAL A 4 13.45 2.50 8.55
N LEU A 5 14.28 1.89 7.71
CA LEU A 5 14.39 0.44 7.57
C LEU A 5 15.08 -0.20 8.78
N VAL A 6 16.05 0.49 9.38
CA VAL A 6 16.80 0.01 10.56
C VAL A 6 15.87 -0.32 11.74
N PRO A 7 14.99 0.59 12.22
CA PRO A 7 14.09 0.29 13.32
C PRO A 7 13.07 -0.80 12.96
N ILE A 8 12.61 -0.87 11.70
CA ILE A 8 11.68 -1.91 11.24
C ILE A 8 12.35 -3.28 11.32
N ILE A 9 13.56 -3.41 10.79
CA ILE A 9 14.33 -4.67 10.83
C ILE A 9 14.60 -5.08 12.28
N PHE A 10 14.99 -4.12 13.14
CA PHE A 10 15.22 -4.38 14.55
C PHE A 10 13.96 -4.89 15.26
N LEU A 11 12.80 -4.26 15.02
CA LEU A 11 11.52 -4.69 15.58
C LEU A 11 11.16 -6.12 15.13
N VAL A 12 11.35 -6.45 13.85
CA VAL A 12 11.08 -7.80 13.33
C VAL A 12 11.98 -8.84 14.00
N ILE A 13 13.28 -8.56 14.12
CA ILE A 13 14.25 -9.47 14.76
C ILE A 13 13.90 -9.66 16.24
N ALA A 14 13.59 -8.60 16.97
CA ALA A 14 13.20 -8.67 18.37
C ALA A 14 11.92 -9.51 18.54
N ASN A 15 10.94 -9.34 17.65
CA ASN A 15 9.68 -10.08 17.69
C ASN A 15 9.88 -11.59 17.48
N LEU A 16 10.76 -11.95 16.53
CA LEU A 16 11.18 -13.33 16.30
C LEU A 16 11.93 -13.91 17.50
N ALA A 17 12.87 -13.17 18.08
CA ALA A 17 13.63 -13.61 19.24
C ALA A 17 12.73 -13.91 20.46
N VAL A 18 11.76 -13.03 20.73
CA VAL A 18 10.77 -13.22 21.81
C VAL A 18 9.92 -14.47 21.53
N THR A 19 9.44 -14.64 20.29
CA THR A 19 8.64 -15.81 19.91
C THR A 19 9.43 -17.12 20.11
N VAL A 20 10.69 -17.17 19.66
CA VAL A 20 11.56 -18.34 19.85
C VAL A 20 11.82 -18.60 21.34
N GLY A 21 12.03 -17.55 22.13
CA GLY A 21 12.21 -17.65 23.58
C GLY A 21 11.01 -18.27 24.28
N VAL A 22 9.80 -17.82 23.95
CA VAL A 22 8.54 -18.36 24.48
C VAL A 22 8.36 -19.83 24.09
N VAL A 23 8.59 -20.18 22.83
CA VAL A 23 8.45 -21.56 22.33
C VAL A 23 9.44 -22.50 23.02
N ARG A 24 10.69 -22.08 23.20
CA ARG A 24 11.75 -22.89 23.82
C ARG A 24 11.70 -22.92 25.35
N SER A 25 11.02 -21.98 26.00
CA SER A 25 10.95 -21.93 27.46
C SER A 25 10.33 -23.20 28.05
N ALA A 26 11.04 -23.89 28.95
CA ALA A 26 10.51 -25.06 29.65
C ALA A 26 9.50 -24.69 30.74
N SER A 27 9.45 -23.42 31.15
CA SER A 27 8.61 -22.95 32.26
C SER A 27 7.12 -22.86 31.92
N TYR A 28 6.75 -22.84 30.63
CA TYR A 28 5.37 -22.64 30.20
C TYR A 28 4.74 -23.93 29.70
N ARG A 29 3.45 -24.13 30.03
CA ARG A 29 2.63 -25.17 29.41
C ARG A 29 2.37 -24.82 27.94
N THR A 30 2.18 -25.83 27.08
CA THR A 30 1.97 -25.66 25.64
C THR A 30 0.87 -24.64 25.30
N SER A 31 -0.24 -24.65 26.03
CA SER A 31 -1.34 -23.68 25.85
C SER A 31 -0.93 -22.24 26.17
N GLN A 32 -0.09 -22.02 27.18
CA GLN A 32 0.42 -20.69 27.53
C GLN A 32 1.41 -20.16 26.49
N LYS A 33 2.24 -21.04 25.91
CA LYS A 33 3.16 -20.68 24.82
C LYS A 33 2.42 -20.21 23.58
N VAL A 34 1.35 -20.94 23.21
CA VAL A 34 0.50 -20.57 22.07
C VAL A 34 -0.16 -19.23 22.31
N LEU A 35 -0.76 -19.02 23.50
CA LEU A 35 -1.42 -17.75 23.82
C LEU A 35 -0.43 -16.58 23.82
N GLN A 36 0.75 -16.74 24.42
CA GLN A 36 1.80 -15.71 24.40
C GLN A 36 2.28 -15.42 22.98
N SER A 37 2.48 -16.43 22.14
CA SER A 37 2.86 -16.24 20.75
C SER A 37 1.78 -15.49 19.97
N VAL A 38 0.50 -15.80 20.17
CA VAL A 38 -0.62 -15.07 19.55
C VAL A 38 -0.65 -13.60 20.00
N ILE A 39 -0.45 -13.32 21.29
CA ILE A 39 -0.40 -11.94 21.82
C ILE A 39 0.75 -11.15 21.22
N VAL A 40 1.93 -11.76 21.10
CA VAL A 40 3.14 -11.14 20.52
C VAL A 40 2.90 -10.75 19.05
N TRP A 41 2.17 -11.58 18.30
CA TRP A 41 1.84 -11.34 16.90
C TRP A 41 0.59 -10.47 16.67
N LEU A 42 -0.25 -10.26 17.68
CA LEU A 42 -1.45 -9.43 17.58
C LEU A 42 -1.12 -7.98 17.24
N LEU A 43 -0.08 -7.41 17.87
CA LEU A 43 0.37 -6.03 17.63
C LEU A 43 0.74 -5.74 16.16
N PRO A 44 1.67 -6.50 15.53
CA PRO A 44 2.00 -6.26 14.12
C PRO A 44 0.84 -6.54 13.17
N VAL A 45 0.00 -7.53 13.46
CA VAL A 45 -1.19 -7.83 12.62
C VAL A 45 -2.20 -6.68 12.68
N LEU A 46 -2.51 -6.16 13.86
CA LEU A 46 -3.39 -5.01 14.02
C LEU A 46 -2.82 -3.74 13.38
N GLY A 47 -1.52 -3.50 13.54
CA GLY A 47 -0.83 -2.38 12.90
C GLY A 47 -0.91 -2.46 11.38
N PHE A 48 -0.69 -3.64 10.79
CA PHE A 48 -0.81 -3.86 9.35
C PHE A 48 -2.25 -3.68 8.86
N ALA A 49 -3.23 -4.23 9.58
CA ALA A 49 -4.65 -4.09 9.27
C ALA A 49 -5.10 -2.62 9.29
N TRP A 50 -4.65 -1.85 10.28
CA TRP A 50 -4.94 -0.42 10.41
C TRP A 50 -4.34 0.40 9.27
N ILE A 51 -3.07 0.18 8.95
CA ILE A 51 -2.40 0.84 7.82
C ILE A 51 -3.11 0.51 6.51
N GLY A 52 -3.46 -0.76 6.29
CA GLY A 52 -4.21 -1.20 5.12
C GLY A 52 -5.61 -0.58 5.03
N TYR A 53 -6.28 -0.40 6.17
CA TYR A 53 -7.57 0.30 6.24
C TYR A 53 -7.42 1.77 5.83
N MET A 54 -6.44 2.49 6.38
CA MET A 54 -6.18 3.89 6.06
C MET A 54 -5.80 4.10 4.58
N LEU A 55 -4.92 3.26 4.04
CA LEU A 55 -4.51 3.32 2.62
C LEU A 55 -5.68 3.07 1.65
N ARG A 56 -6.70 2.32 2.08
CA ARG A 56 -7.88 2.05 1.26
C ARG A 56 -8.71 3.31 1.01
N GLU A 57 -8.74 4.24 1.96
CA GLU A 57 -9.48 5.50 1.83
C GLU A 57 -8.80 6.45 0.82
N ASP A 58 -7.46 6.45 0.75
CA ASP A 58 -6.69 7.28 -0.20
C ASP A 58 -6.78 6.81 -1.65
N THR A 59 -7.16 5.55 -1.90
CA THR A 59 -7.17 4.99 -3.26
C THR A 59 -8.39 5.45 -4.09
N PHE A 60 -9.41 6.04 -3.47
CA PHE A 60 -10.66 6.43 -4.15
C PHE A 60 -10.67 7.84 -4.75
N THR A 61 -9.63 8.66 -4.56
CA THR A 61 -9.66 10.09 -4.95
C THR A 61 -8.97 10.43 -6.26
N THR A 62 -8.43 9.47 -7.02
CA THR A 62 -8.01 9.77 -8.40
C THR A 62 -9.18 9.55 -9.36
N PRO A 63 -9.75 10.62 -9.95
CA PRO A 63 -10.68 10.44 -11.05
C PRO A 63 -9.94 9.67 -12.13
N LYS A 64 -10.49 8.51 -12.54
CA LYS A 64 -9.98 7.76 -13.69
C LYS A 64 -9.83 8.77 -14.84
N PRO A 65 -8.63 8.96 -15.42
CA PRO A 65 -8.45 9.94 -16.49
C PRO A 65 -9.43 9.57 -17.59
N ASN A 66 -10.39 10.46 -17.85
CA ASN A 66 -11.39 10.24 -18.88
C ASN A 66 -10.64 10.23 -20.23
N PRO A 67 -10.58 9.09 -20.95
CA PRO A 67 -9.88 9.02 -22.23
C PRO A 67 -10.51 9.92 -23.30
N TYR A 68 -11.69 10.48 -23.04
CA TYR A 68 -12.42 11.37 -23.94
C TYR A 68 -12.26 12.86 -23.60
N ALA A 69 -11.54 13.23 -22.53
CA ALA A 69 -11.40 14.63 -22.11
C ALA A 69 -10.56 15.51 -23.08
N ASN A 70 -9.92 14.93 -24.09
CA ASN A 70 -9.11 15.63 -25.10
C ASN A 70 -9.57 15.38 -26.55
N ARG A 71 -10.78 14.87 -26.77
CA ARG A 71 -11.41 14.97 -28.10
C ARG A 71 -12.12 16.30 -28.18
N ASP A 72 -11.31 17.34 -28.36
CA ASP A 72 -11.78 18.63 -28.80
C ASP A 72 -12.03 18.50 -30.30
N ASP A 73 -13.29 18.23 -30.64
CA ASP A 73 -13.79 17.95 -32.00
C ASP A 73 -13.56 19.13 -32.98
N SER A 74 -13.07 20.25 -32.46
CA SER A 74 -12.70 21.47 -33.18
C SER A 74 -11.37 21.35 -33.95
N GLN A 75 -10.46 20.45 -33.58
CA GLN A 75 -9.18 20.28 -34.31
C GLN A 75 -9.28 19.37 -35.55
N ALA A 76 -10.24 18.46 -35.60
CA ALA A 76 -10.44 17.59 -36.77
C ALA A 76 -11.10 18.32 -37.95
N PHE A 77 -11.90 19.37 -37.67
CA PHE A 77 -12.58 20.14 -38.72
C PHE A 77 -11.64 21.08 -39.49
N ASN A 78 -10.64 21.67 -38.83
CA ASN A 78 -9.69 22.60 -39.47
C ASN A 78 -8.66 21.93 -40.38
N LEU A 79 -8.44 20.60 -40.26
CA LEU A 79 -7.54 19.86 -41.15
C LEU A 79 -8.21 19.34 -42.42
N TYR A 80 -9.55 19.27 -42.47
CA TYR A 80 -10.32 18.83 -43.65
C TYR A 80 -11.01 19.99 -44.38
N SER A 81 -11.19 21.14 -43.71
CA SER A 81 -11.56 22.41 -44.34
C SER A 81 -10.36 23.01 -45.07
N GLY A 82 -9.91 22.34 -46.13
CA GLY A 82 -8.98 22.93 -47.09
C GLY A 82 -9.63 24.17 -47.71
N ASP A 83 -9.22 25.34 -47.24
CA ASP A 83 -9.62 26.62 -47.79
C ASP A 83 -9.08 26.75 -49.24
N PRO A 84 -9.95 26.77 -50.27
CA PRO A 84 -9.52 26.98 -51.64
C PRO A 84 -9.23 28.46 -51.97
N ALA A 85 -9.40 29.39 -51.02
CA ALA A 85 -9.33 30.83 -51.28
C ALA A 85 -7.91 31.41 -51.46
N ASN A 86 -6.85 30.64 -51.23
CA ASN A 86 -5.45 31.10 -51.35
C ASN A 86 -4.72 30.59 -52.62
N ARG A 87 -5.46 30.39 -53.71
CA ARG A 87 -4.86 30.18 -55.05
C ARG A 87 -5.08 31.39 -55.94
N HIS A 88 -4.38 32.50 -55.71
CA HIS A 88 -4.17 33.55 -56.71
C HIS A 88 -2.81 34.22 -56.50
#